data_AF-A0A519RRZ2-F1
#
_entry.id   AF-A0A519RRZ2-F1
#
_cell.length_a   1.000
_cell.length_b   1.000
_cell.length_c   1.000
_cell.angle_alpha   90.00
_cell.angle_beta   90.00
_cell.angle_gamma   90.00
#
_symmetry.space_group_name_H-M   'P 1'
#
loop_
_entity.id
_entity.type
_entity.pdbx_description
1 polymer ?
#
loop_
_entity_poly.entity_id
_entity_poly.type
_entity_poly.pdbx_seq_one_letter_code
_entity_poly.pdbx_strand_id
1 'polypeptide(L)'
;MKNLENRVRKIFENKFVKSVSILASGSIISQFVVLVSSTLLSRLFSVSDFGYLSVFVSVSTFFAVLSTGRFELAIGLPEEEIEAKKIIKLIIYIASTVVGVYLFGIVLLKDLMNINDGTGFLNSPTSYLAPFYIFLVAVYSALGYWYQRKKDYRQITLANALQVISTALISIVFGVFHFSNGMIYSLLCGVAISTLYLFFKDRELMKLNEDRTSLLLI
;
A
#
# COMPACT_ATOMS: atom_id res chain seq x y z
N MET A 1 -29.07 -35.57 3.30
CA MET A 1 -27.71 -35.03 3.54
C MET A 1 -26.87 -34.94 2.26
N LYS A 2 -26.77 -35.99 1.41
CA LYS A 2 -26.04 -35.95 0.11
C LYS A 2 -26.36 -34.78 -0.84
N ASN A 3 -27.61 -34.29 -0.87
CA ASN A 3 -27.98 -33.14 -1.72
C ASN A 3 -27.44 -31.79 -1.20
N LEU A 4 -27.21 -31.65 0.11
CA LEU A 4 -26.61 -30.46 0.71
C LEU A 4 -25.10 -30.45 0.46
N GLU A 5 -24.43 -31.60 0.64
CA GLU A 5 -22.99 -31.76 0.35
C GLU A 5 -22.68 -31.48 -1.12
N ASN A 6 -23.50 -31.96 -2.06
CA ASN A 6 -23.33 -31.68 -3.48
C ASN A 6 -23.59 -30.21 -3.84
N ARG A 7 -24.52 -29.52 -3.16
CA ARG A 7 -24.75 -28.07 -3.35
C ARG A 7 -23.60 -27.25 -2.80
N VAL A 8 -23.08 -27.59 -1.62
CA VAL A 8 -21.91 -26.94 -1.01
C VAL A 8 -20.68 -27.13 -1.91
N ARG A 9 -20.44 -28.35 -2.40
CA ARG A 9 -19.31 -28.63 -3.30
C ARG A 9 -19.40 -27.82 -4.61
N LYS A 10 -20.59 -27.70 -5.20
CA LYS A 10 -20.82 -26.90 -6.42
C LYS A 10 -20.62 -25.40 -6.20
N ILE A 11 -20.87 -24.91 -4.99
CA ILE A 11 -20.55 -23.52 -4.59
C ILE A 11 -19.03 -23.33 -4.50
N PHE A 12 -18.31 -24.26 -3.87
CA PHE A 12 -16.84 -24.19 -3.74
C PHE A 12 -16.07 -24.41 -5.06
N GLU A 13 -16.67 -25.06 -6.05
CA GLU A 13 -16.09 -25.22 -7.40
C GLU A 13 -16.22 -23.96 -8.28
N ASN A 14 -16.99 -22.96 -7.87
CA ASN A 14 -17.14 -21.71 -8.61
C ASN A 14 -15.87 -20.84 -8.51
N LYS A 15 -15.34 -20.40 -9.68
CA LYS A 15 -14.17 -19.50 -9.77
C LYS A 15 -14.32 -18.23 -8.92
N PHE A 16 -15.54 -17.71 -8.78
CA PHE A 16 -15.84 -16.57 -7.93
C PHE A 16 -15.64 -16.89 -6.44
N VAL A 17 -16.22 -17.99 -5.95
CA VAL A 17 -16.12 -18.43 -4.55
C VAL A 17 -14.68 -18.76 -4.18
N LYS A 18 -13.92 -19.37 -5.10
CA LYS A 18 -12.49 -19.61 -4.92
C LYS A 18 -11.72 -18.30 -4.75
N SER A 19 -12.00 -17.30 -5.58
CA SER A 19 -11.34 -15.98 -5.52
C SER A 19 -11.63 -15.23 -4.23
N VAL A 20 -12.91 -15.21 -3.82
CA VAL A 20 -13.34 -14.61 -2.54
C VAL A 20 -12.70 -15.34 -1.36
N SER A 21 -12.67 -16.68 -1.39
CA SER A 21 -12.03 -17.49 -0.34
C SER A 21 -10.54 -17.18 -0.19
N ILE A 22 -9.81 -16.96 -1.30
CA ILE A 22 -8.38 -16.60 -1.28
C ILE A 22 -8.17 -15.22 -0.63
N LEU A 23 -9.00 -14.24 -0.97
CA LEU A 23 -8.92 -12.90 -0.37
C LEU A 23 -9.29 -12.93 1.12
N ALA A 24 -10.37 -13.63 1.47
CA ALA A 24 -10.87 -13.72 2.83
C ALA A 24 -9.86 -14.43 3.75
N SER A 25 -9.36 -15.60 3.34
CA SER A 25 -8.34 -16.34 4.11
C SER A 25 -7.05 -15.54 4.28
N GLY A 26 -6.58 -14.87 3.21
CA GLY A 26 -5.44 -13.98 3.27
C GLY A 26 -5.61 -12.82 4.27
N SER A 27 -6.80 -12.22 4.28
CA SER A 27 -7.13 -11.14 5.21
C SER A 27 -7.19 -11.63 6.66
N ILE A 28 -7.79 -12.80 6.91
CA ILE A 28 -7.86 -13.41 8.25
C ILE A 28 -6.45 -13.69 8.78
N ILE A 29 -5.59 -14.28 7.97
CA ILE A 29 -4.19 -14.57 8.36
C ILE A 29 -3.45 -13.27 8.67
N SER A 30 -3.61 -12.24 7.82
CA SER A 30 -2.96 -10.95 8.01
C SER A 30 -3.43 -10.26 9.29
N GLN A 31 -4.73 -10.26 9.57
CA GLN A 31 -5.27 -9.72 10.82
C GLN A 31 -4.78 -10.49 12.05
N PHE A 32 -4.66 -11.82 11.96
CA PHE A 32 -4.08 -12.62 13.04
C PHE A 32 -2.63 -12.22 13.34
N VAL A 33 -1.82 -11.98 12.29
CA VAL A 33 -0.45 -11.46 12.43
C VAL A 33 -0.44 -10.08 13.10
N VAL A 34 -1.35 -9.18 12.73
CA VAL A 34 -1.48 -7.85 13.38
C VAL A 34 -1.82 -8.01 14.86
N LEU A 35 -2.78 -8.86 15.20
CA LEU A 35 -3.16 -9.09 16.61
C LEU A 35 -1.99 -9.62 17.44
N VAL A 36 -1.33 -10.68 16.98
CA VAL A 36 -0.20 -11.27 17.70
C VAL A 36 0.96 -10.28 17.80
N SER A 37 1.33 -9.62 16.70
CA SER A 37 2.40 -8.62 16.70
C SER A 37 2.07 -7.43 17.61
N SER A 38 0.81 -6.98 17.69
CA SER A 38 0.43 -5.86 18.56
C SER A 38 0.73 -6.13 20.04
N THR A 39 0.45 -7.34 20.53
CA THR A 39 0.74 -7.72 21.92
C THR A 39 2.24 -7.73 22.21
N LEU A 40 3.06 -8.20 21.27
CA LEU A 40 4.51 -8.18 21.39
C LEU A 40 5.08 -6.76 21.28
N LEU A 41 4.62 -5.98 20.29
CA LEU A 41 5.05 -4.61 20.06
C LEU A 41 4.68 -3.68 21.20
N SER A 42 3.54 -3.89 21.87
CA SER A 42 3.14 -3.12 23.06
C SER A 42 4.11 -3.27 24.25
N ARG A 43 4.94 -4.31 24.26
CA ARG A 43 6.01 -4.49 25.26
C ARG A 43 7.35 -3.90 24.82
N LEU A 44 7.55 -3.70 23.52
CA LEU A 44 8.80 -3.20 22.93
C LEU A 44 8.78 -1.68 22.72
N PHE A 45 7.60 -1.10 22.49
CA PHE A 45 7.41 0.31 22.19
C PHE A 45 6.56 1.00 23.24
N SER A 46 6.83 2.29 23.44
CA SER A 46 6.09 3.13 24.39
C SER A 46 4.74 3.58 23.81
N VAL A 47 3.80 3.97 24.68
CA VAL A 47 2.50 4.51 24.25
C VAL A 47 2.68 5.78 23.38
N SER A 48 3.71 6.58 23.65
CA SER A 48 4.09 7.73 22.83
C SER A 48 4.49 7.34 21.40
N ASP A 49 5.19 6.23 21.20
CA ASP A 49 5.58 5.76 19.87
C ASP A 49 4.35 5.38 19.03
N PHE A 50 3.37 4.71 19.64
CA PHE A 50 2.10 4.40 18.99
C PHE A 50 1.29 5.66 18.67
N GLY A 51 1.30 6.66 19.55
CA GLY A 51 0.67 7.96 19.28
C GLY A 51 1.31 8.65 18.08
N TYR A 52 2.63 8.67 18.03
CA TYR A 52 3.40 9.26 16.94
C TYR A 52 3.16 8.54 15.60
N LEU A 53 3.19 7.20 15.61
CA LEU A 53 2.83 6.37 14.45
C LEU A 53 1.41 6.67 13.97
N SER A 54 0.45 6.82 14.88
CA SER A 54 -0.95 7.07 14.53
C SER A 54 -1.13 8.42 13.83
N VAL A 55 -0.42 9.46 14.27
CA VAL A 55 -0.40 10.77 13.59
C VAL A 55 0.23 10.62 12.19
N PHE A 56 1.39 9.96 12.09
CA PHE A 56 2.05 9.70 10.82
C PHE A 56 1.13 8.99 9.82
N VAL A 57 0.48 7.90 10.25
CA VAL A 57 -0.44 7.12 9.41
C VAL A 57 -1.66 7.93 9.02
N SER A 58 -2.24 8.70 9.93
CA SER A 58 -3.45 9.49 9.66
C SER A 58 -3.19 10.54 8.58
N VAL A 59 -2.13 11.33 8.74
CA VAL A 59 -1.71 12.35 7.76
C VAL A 59 -1.37 11.67 6.44
N SER A 60 -0.57 10.61 6.47
CA SER A 60 -0.16 9.92 5.25
C SER A 60 -1.33 9.29 4.50
N THR A 61 -2.29 8.69 5.20
CA THR A 61 -3.47 8.05 4.58
C THR A 61 -4.34 9.10 3.90
N PHE A 62 -4.53 10.26 4.52
CA PHE A 62 -5.25 11.38 3.92
C PHE A 62 -4.63 11.78 2.57
N PHE A 63 -3.31 12.02 2.54
CA PHE A 63 -2.61 12.37 1.30
C PHE A 63 -2.52 11.20 0.30
N ALA A 64 -2.45 9.95 0.76
CA ALA A 64 -2.45 8.79 -0.11
C ALA A 64 -3.75 8.64 -0.91
N VAL A 65 -4.90 8.92 -0.29
CA VAL A 65 -6.21 8.95 -0.99
C VAL A 65 -6.24 10.06 -2.05
N LEU A 66 -5.70 11.25 -1.73
CA LEU A 66 -5.58 12.34 -2.70
C LEU A 66 -4.61 12.00 -3.83
N SER A 67 -3.54 11.27 -3.53
CA SER A 67 -2.50 10.88 -4.48
C SER A 67 -3.00 9.98 -5.60
N THR A 68 -4.08 9.23 -5.37
CA THR A 68 -4.69 8.42 -6.42
C THR A 68 -5.88 9.11 -7.09
N GLY A 69 -6.46 10.14 -6.46
CA GLY A 69 -7.68 10.80 -6.93
C GLY A 69 -8.88 9.85 -7.07
N ARG A 70 -8.82 8.66 -6.47
CA ARG A 70 -9.72 7.52 -6.69
C ARG A 70 -9.77 6.98 -8.13
N PHE A 71 -8.83 7.37 -8.98
CA PHE A 71 -8.75 6.87 -10.36
C PHE A 71 -8.36 5.40 -10.44
N GLU A 72 -7.85 4.80 -9.35
CA GLU A 72 -7.59 3.36 -9.28
C GLU A 72 -8.85 2.52 -9.52
N LEU A 73 -10.03 3.03 -9.14
CA LEU A 73 -11.34 2.39 -9.42
C LEU A 73 -11.63 2.34 -10.93
N ALA A 74 -11.12 3.30 -11.70
CA ALA A 74 -11.31 3.37 -13.13
C ALA A 74 -10.41 2.41 -13.91
N ILE A 75 -9.36 1.83 -13.30
CA ILE A 75 -8.44 0.89 -13.96
C ILE A 75 -9.18 -0.33 -14.53
N GLY A 76 -10.28 -0.75 -13.90
CA GLY A 76 -11.06 -1.90 -14.34
C GLY A 76 -12.06 -1.62 -15.47
N LEU A 77 -12.26 -0.37 -15.87
CA LEU A 77 -13.28 0.02 -16.86
C LEU A 77 -12.86 -0.22 -18.32
N PRO A 78 -11.63 0.12 -18.75
CA PRO A 78 -11.25 -0.02 -20.15
C PRO A 78 -11.13 -1.47 -20.59
N GLU A 79 -11.65 -1.77 -21.78
CA GLU A 79 -11.48 -3.08 -22.43
C GLU A 79 -10.02 -3.30 -22.81
N GLU A 80 -9.39 -2.26 -23.38
CA GLU A 80 -8.00 -2.30 -23.81
C GLU A 80 -7.02 -2.12 -22.65
N GLU A 81 -5.97 -2.93 -22.66
CA GLU A 81 -4.91 -2.88 -21.66
C GLU A 81 -4.13 -1.55 -21.70
N ILE A 82 -3.95 -0.99 -22.89
CA ILE A 82 -3.23 0.27 -23.12
C ILE A 82 -3.94 1.44 -22.43
N GLU A 83 -5.27 1.46 -22.44
CA GLU A 83 -6.07 2.50 -21.78
C GLU A 83 -6.00 2.39 -20.26
N ALA A 84 -6.12 1.18 -19.71
CA ALA A 84 -5.94 0.94 -18.28
C ALA A 84 -4.53 1.37 -17.80
N LYS A 85 -3.50 1.16 -18.63
CA LYS A 85 -2.13 1.63 -18.39
C LYS A 85 -2.02 3.16 -18.37
N LYS A 86 -2.79 3.89 -19.20
CA LYS A 86 -2.85 5.37 -19.16
C LYS A 86 -3.42 5.86 -17.83
N ILE A 87 -4.40 5.17 -17.26
CA ILE A 87 -4.95 5.51 -15.93
C ILE A 87 -3.90 5.32 -14.84
N ILE A 88 -3.11 4.25 -14.90
CA ILE A 88 -1.99 4.06 -13.95
C ILE A 88 -0.96 5.18 -14.08
N LYS A 89 -0.60 5.59 -15.31
CA LYS A 89 0.28 6.75 -15.54
C LYS A 89 -0.30 8.02 -14.90
N LEU A 90 -1.59 8.27 -15.09
CA LEU A 90 -2.29 9.41 -14.48
C LEU A 90 -2.19 9.38 -12.95
N ILE A 91 -2.43 8.23 -12.32
CA ILE A 91 -2.28 8.06 -10.87
C ILE A 91 -0.85 8.40 -10.42
N ILE A 92 0.17 7.95 -11.15
CA ILE A 92 1.57 8.27 -10.83
C ILE A 92 1.84 9.78 -10.93
N TYR A 93 1.28 10.47 -11.93
CA TYR A 93 1.41 11.93 -12.05
C TYR A 93 0.71 12.67 -10.91
N ILE A 94 -0.50 12.26 -10.54
CA ILE A 94 -1.25 12.85 -9.41
C ILE A 94 -0.47 12.61 -8.12
N ALA A 95 0.00 11.39 -7.88
CA ALA A 95 0.78 11.04 -6.70
C ALA A 95 2.06 11.88 -6.61
N SER A 96 2.78 12.05 -7.71
CA SER A 96 3.99 12.89 -7.76
C SER A 96 3.67 14.36 -7.43
N THR A 97 2.54 14.87 -7.93
CA THR A 97 2.08 16.24 -7.65
C THR A 97 1.72 16.41 -6.18
N VAL A 98 0.93 15.48 -5.62
CA VAL A 98 0.51 15.51 -4.21
C VAL A 98 1.70 15.41 -3.27
N VAL A 99 2.68 14.56 -3.61
CA VAL A 99 3.96 14.45 -2.88
C VAL A 99 4.74 15.76 -2.92
N GLY A 100 4.79 16.43 -4.06
CA GLY A 100 5.41 17.75 -4.18
C GLY A 100 4.72 18.81 -3.32
N VAL A 101 3.38 18.83 -3.33
CA VAL A 101 2.58 19.73 -2.49
C VAL A 101 2.79 19.44 -1.00
N TYR A 102 2.84 18.16 -0.62
CA TYR A 102 3.12 17.74 0.75
C TYR A 102 4.50 18.23 1.21
N LEU A 103 5.54 17.96 0.42
CA LEU A 103 6.92 18.38 0.72
C LEU A 103 7.01 19.90 0.86
N PHE A 104 6.39 20.64 -0.06
CA PHE A 104 6.32 22.09 0.01
C PHE A 104 5.64 22.56 1.30
N GLY A 105 4.52 21.91 1.68
CA GLY A 105 3.82 22.18 2.93
C GLY A 105 4.69 21.93 4.16
N ILE A 106 5.43 20.82 4.22
CA ILE A 106 6.35 20.53 5.33
C ILE A 106 7.46 21.58 5.42
N VAL A 107 8.12 21.91 4.32
CA VAL A 107 9.19 22.94 4.31
C VAL A 107 8.63 24.30 4.75
N LEU A 108 7.43 24.66 4.30
CA LEU A 108 6.81 25.93 4.68
C LEU A 108 6.42 25.98 6.16
N LEU A 109 5.79 24.94 6.69
CA LEU A 109 5.32 24.92 8.07
C LEU A 109 6.46 24.74 9.08
N LYS A 110 7.47 23.94 8.72
CA LYS A 110 8.62 23.63 9.57
C LYS A 110 9.74 24.64 9.43
N ASP A 111 10.29 24.81 8.23
CA ASP A 111 11.54 25.57 8.03
C ASP A 111 11.30 27.08 7.95
N LEU A 112 10.14 27.51 7.40
CA LEU A 112 9.80 28.92 7.26
C LEU A 112 8.98 29.46 8.45
N MET A 113 7.95 28.74 8.89
CA MET A 113 7.05 29.21 9.95
C MET A 113 7.40 28.70 11.35
N ASN A 114 8.27 27.69 11.46
CA ASN A 114 8.70 27.07 12.72
C ASN A 114 7.53 26.77 13.69
N ILE A 115 6.44 26.26 13.13
CA ILE A 115 5.22 25.97 13.89
C ILE A 115 5.50 24.76 14.77
N ASN A 116 5.39 24.96 16.08
CA ASN A 116 5.46 23.86 17.03
C ASN A 116 4.10 23.15 17.09
N ASP A 117 4.04 21.94 16.55
CA ASP A 117 2.87 21.11 16.69
C ASP A 117 2.88 20.41 18.05
N GLY A 118 1.75 20.42 18.77
CA GLY A 118 1.63 19.74 20.05
C GLY A 118 1.90 18.23 19.98
N THR A 119 1.96 17.66 18.78
CA THR A 119 2.24 16.26 18.49
C THR A 119 3.72 15.92 18.22
N GLY A 120 4.59 16.92 18.01
CA GLY A 120 6.01 16.73 17.69
C GLY A 120 6.31 16.08 16.31
N PHE A 121 5.29 15.90 15.47
CA PHE A 121 5.36 15.36 14.12
C PHE A 121 6.15 16.26 13.20
N LEU A 122 5.83 17.55 13.10
CA LEU A 122 6.50 18.47 12.18
C LEU A 122 8.00 18.59 12.50
N ASN A 123 8.34 18.59 13.79
CA ASN A 123 9.72 18.74 14.24
C ASN A 123 10.57 17.49 13.98
N SER A 124 9.97 16.30 13.98
CA SER A 124 10.71 15.05 13.78
C SER A 124 11.21 14.88 12.33
N PRO A 125 12.39 14.28 12.12
CA PRO A 125 12.92 13.97 10.79
C PRO A 125 12.01 13.03 9.97
N THR A 126 11.19 12.20 10.62
CA THR A 126 10.33 11.23 9.91
C THR A 126 9.22 11.89 9.10
N SER A 127 8.92 13.17 9.31
CA SER A 127 7.97 13.91 8.47
C SER A 127 8.41 14.01 7.01
N TYR A 128 9.72 14.02 6.75
CA TYR A 128 10.25 13.95 5.39
C TYR A 128 10.17 12.54 4.77
N LEU A 129 9.85 11.50 5.55
CA LEU A 129 9.62 10.13 5.07
C LEU A 129 8.17 9.92 4.59
N ALA A 130 7.21 10.68 5.12
CA ALA A 130 5.80 10.58 4.74
C ALA A 130 5.55 10.69 3.23
N PRO A 131 6.14 11.63 2.46
CA PRO A 131 5.89 11.73 1.02
C PRO A 131 6.31 10.46 0.26
N PHE A 132 7.42 9.83 0.65
CA PHE A 132 7.84 8.57 0.05
C PHE A 132 6.85 7.44 0.36
N TYR A 133 6.37 7.36 1.61
CA TYR A 133 5.35 6.41 2.00
C TYR A 133 4.02 6.63 1.25
N ILE A 134 3.55 7.88 1.15
CA ILE A 134 2.36 8.29 0.41
C ILE A 134 2.45 7.84 -1.06
N PHE A 135 3.59 8.09 -1.71
CA PHE A 135 3.82 7.66 -3.09
C PHE A 135 3.74 6.14 -3.23
N LEU A 136 4.43 5.40 -2.35
CA LEU A 136 4.41 3.94 -2.37
C LEU A 136 3.01 3.37 -2.17
N VAL A 137 2.21 3.93 -1.26
CA VAL A 137 0.82 3.51 -1.05
C VAL A 137 -0.04 3.77 -2.29
N ALA A 138 0.15 4.91 -2.97
CA ALA A 138 -0.56 5.21 -4.21
C ALA A 138 -0.22 4.21 -5.33
N VAL A 139 1.06 3.88 -5.50
CA VAL A 139 1.52 2.88 -6.47
C VAL A 139 1.02 1.49 -6.10
N TYR A 140 1.12 1.10 -4.83
CA TYR A 140 0.61 -0.17 -4.31
C TYR A 140 -0.89 -0.32 -4.60
N SER A 141 -1.68 0.73 -4.37
CA SER A 141 -3.11 0.77 -4.67
C SER A 141 -3.37 0.56 -6.17
N ALA A 142 -2.69 1.32 -7.04
CA ALA A 142 -2.84 1.19 -8.49
C ALA A 142 -2.50 -0.23 -8.99
N LEU A 143 -1.42 -0.83 -8.47
CA LEU A 143 -1.04 -2.21 -8.77
C LEU A 143 -2.10 -3.21 -8.26
N GLY A 144 -2.64 -3.01 -7.06
CA GLY A 144 -3.72 -3.83 -6.53
C GLY A 144 -4.93 -3.88 -7.47
N TYR A 145 -5.38 -2.73 -7.96
CA TYR A 145 -6.48 -2.63 -8.93
C TYR A 145 -6.12 -3.21 -10.30
N TRP A 146 -4.88 -3.09 -10.74
CA TRP A 146 -4.40 -3.75 -11.94
C TRP A 146 -4.50 -5.28 -11.87
N TYR A 147 -4.04 -5.87 -10.77
CA TYR A 147 -4.19 -7.31 -10.54
C TYR A 147 -5.66 -7.72 -10.35
N GLN A 148 -6.50 -6.82 -9.82
CA GLN A 148 -7.93 -7.04 -9.72
C GLN A 148 -8.60 -7.09 -11.10
N ARG A 149 -8.21 -6.20 -12.04
CA ARG A 149 -8.63 -6.26 -13.45
C ARG A 149 -8.28 -7.61 -14.08
N LYS A 150 -7.08 -8.13 -13.82
CA LYS A 150 -6.63 -9.46 -14.28
C LYS A 150 -7.27 -10.63 -13.53
N LYS A 151 -8.07 -10.37 -12.49
CA LYS A 151 -8.67 -11.37 -11.58
C LYS A 151 -7.63 -12.27 -10.90
N ASP A 152 -6.39 -11.80 -10.78
CA ASP A 152 -5.33 -12.54 -10.10
C ASP A 152 -5.25 -12.14 -8.62
N TYR A 153 -6.31 -12.53 -7.91
CA TYR A 153 -6.48 -12.27 -6.48
C TYR A 153 -5.40 -12.93 -5.61
N ARG A 154 -4.71 -13.95 -6.15
CA ARG A 154 -3.62 -14.62 -5.44
C ARG A 154 -2.44 -13.67 -5.22
N GLN A 155 -2.05 -12.89 -6.22
CA GLN A 155 -0.94 -11.94 -6.07
C GLN A 155 -1.31 -10.81 -5.12
N ILE A 156 -2.56 -10.34 -5.14
CA ILE A 156 -3.07 -9.34 -4.21
C ILE A 156 -2.95 -9.86 -2.76
N THR A 157 -3.43 -11.08 -2.51
CA THR A 157 -3.32 -11.72 -1.19
C THR A 157 -1.86 -11.89 -0.76
N LEU A 158 -0.97 -12.35 -1.65
CA LEU A 158 0.45 -12.54 -1.33
C LEU A 158 1.14 -11.21 -1.01
N ALA A 159 0.85 -10.15 -1.78
CA ALA A 159 1.41 -8.84 -1.54
C ALA A 159 0.92 -8.21 -0.22
N ASN A 160 -0.37 -8.37 0.12
CA ASN A 160 -0.89 -7.93 1.42
C ASN A 160 -0.24 -8.71 2.58
N ALA A 161 -0.12 -10.03 2.44
CA ALA A 161 0.54 -10.85 3.44
C ALA A 161 2.03 -10.47 3.62
N LEU A 162 2.76 -10.23 2.52
CA LEU A 162 4.14 -9.73 2.56
C LEU A 162 4.20 -8.39 3.29
N GLN A 163 3.30 -7.46 3.00
CA GLN A 163 3.26 -6.15 3.65
C GLN A 163 3.14 -6.30 5.16
N VAL A 164 2.15 -7.07 5.61
CA VAL A 164 1.83 -7.21 7.03
C VAL A 164 2.91 -7.99 7.77
N ILE A 165 3.37 -9.12 7.21
CA ILE A 165 4.40 -9.95 7.82
C ILE A 165 5.74 -9.20 7.86
N SER A 166 6.16 -8.56 6.77
CA SER A 166 7.41 -7.79 6.75
C SER A 166 7.34 -6.60 7.72
N THR A 167 6.22 -5.88 7.77
CA THR A 167 6.05 -4.78 8.74
C THR A 167 6.15 -5.30 10.16
N ALA A 168 5.47 -6.40 10.51
CA ALA A 168 5.52 -6.97 11.84
C ALA A 168 6.93 -7.43 12.23
N LEU A 169 7.59 -8.21 11.36
CA LEU A 169 8.94 -8.71 11.63
C LEU A 169 9.96 -7.57 11.78
N ILE A 170 9.96 -6.60 10.86
CA ILE A 170 10.87 -5.46 10.93
C ILE A 170 10.58 -4.59 12.15
N SER A 171 9.29 -4.41 12.52
CA SER A 171 8.92 -3.68 13.74
C SER A 171 9.46 -4.37 14.99
N ILE A 172 9.35 -5.70 15.07
CA ILE A 172 9.88 -6.46 16.21
C ILE A 172 11.39 -6.33 16.28
N VAL A 173 12.09 -6.48 15.14
CA VAL A 173 13.55 -6.31 15.08
C VAL A 173 13.95 -4.92 15.57
N PHE A 174 13.35 -3.87 15.02
CA PHE A 174 13.64 -2.49 15.43
C PHE A 174 13.25 -2.19 16.88
N GLY A 175 12.18 -2.80 17.39
CA GLY A 175 11.79 -2.70 18.79
C GLY A 175 12.80 -3.34 19.74
N VAL A 176 13.33 -4.52 19.40
CA VAL A 176 14.39 -5.17 20.19
C VAL A 176 15.67 -4.32 20.22
N PHE A 177 16.05 -3.70 19.09
CA PHE A 177 17.20 -2.80 19.01
C PHE A 177 16.92 -1.38 19.53
N HIS A 178 15.73 -1.10 20.06
CA HIS A 178 15.33 0.22 20.57
C HIS A 178 15.55 1.35 19.55
N PHE A 179 15.32 1.05 18.26
CA PHE A 179 15.51 2.02 17.19
C PHE A 179 14.39 3.07 17.23
N SER A 180 14.76 4.34 17.39
CA SER A 180 13.80 5.45 17.40
C SER A 180 12.97 5.48 16.12
N ASN A 181 11.66 5.67 16.25
CA ASN A 181 10.70 5.63 15.15
C ASN A 181 10.71 4.32 14.33
N GLY A 182 11.21 3.22 14.90
CA GLY A 182 11.30 1.92 14.22
C GLY A 182 10.00 1.47 13.57
N MET A 183 8.85 1.75 14.19
CA MET A 183 7.53 1.44 13.62
C MET A 183 7.21 2.16 12.30
N ILE A 184 7.73 3.38 12.09
CA ILE A 184 7.50 4.11 10.85
C ILE A 184 8.38 3.54 9.74
N TYR A 185 9.64 3.24 10.05
CA TYR A 185 10.55 2.62 9.09
C TYR A 185 10.09 1.23 8.68
N SER A 186 9.58 0.43 9.61
CA SER A 186 9.03 -0.90 9.31
C SER A 186 7.81 -0.83 8.39
N LEU A 187 6.91 0.14 8.62
CA LEU A 187 5.74 0.39 7.78
C LEU A 187 6.15 0.74 6.35
N LEU A 188 7.13 1.64 6.20
CA LEU A 188 7.66 2.04 4.90
C LEU A 188 8.32 0.87 4.17
N CYS A 189 9.17 0.10 4.86
CA CYS A 189 9.80 -1.09 4.31
C CYS A 189 8.77 -2.15 3.87
N GLY A 190 7.73 -2.39 4.70
CA GLY A 190 6.69 -3.38 4.39
C GLY A 190 5.91 -3.03 3.11
N VAL A 191 5.52 -1.76 2.96
CA VAL A 191 4.88 -1.29 1.71
C VAL A 191 5.84 -1.35 0.54
N ALA A 192 7.09 -0.93 0.71
CA ALA A 192 8.09 -0.95 -0.35
C ALA A 192 8.31 -2.38 -0.87
N ILE A 193 8.52 -3.37 0.02
CA ILE A 193 8.69 -4.78 -0.34
C ILE A 193 7.50 -5.29 -1.15
N SER A 194 6.29 -4.97 -0.71
CA SER A 194 5.06 -5.46 -1.35
C SER A 194 4.79 -4.82 -2.70
N THR A 195 5.10 -3.52 -2.81
CA THR A 195 5.01 -2.76 -4.06
C THR A 195 6.01 -3.29 -5.08
N LEU A 196 7.27 -3.48 -4.66
CA LEU A 196 8.31 -4.06 -5.50
C LEU A 196 7.96 -5.48 -5.94
N TYR A 197 7.42 -6.30 -5.04
CA TYR A 197 6.97 -7.66 -5.37
C TYR A 197 5.94 -7.64 -6.51
N LEU A 198 4.88 -6.84 -6.38
CA LEU A 198 3.86 -6.72 -7.43
C LEU A 198 4.45 -6.14 -8.73
N PHE A 199 5.30 -5.12 -8.62
CA PHE A 199 5.92 -4.48 -9.77
C PHE A 199 6.81 -5.43 -10.57
N PHE A 200 7.68 -6.21 -9.92
CA PHE A 200 8.57 -7.16 -10.59
C PHE A 200 7.84 -8.40 -11.12
N LYS A 201 6.71 -8.76 -10.49
CA LYS A 201 5.94 -9.93 -10.90
C LYS A 201 5.24 -9.72 -12.23
N ASP A 202 4.80 -8.50 -12.53
CA ASP A 202 4.14 -8.18 -13.81
C ASP A 202 5.09 -7.53 -14.82
N ARG A 203 5.65 -8.37 -15.71
CA ARG A 203 6.49 -7.87 -16.82
C ARG A 203 5.71 -7.13 -17.90
N GLU A 204 4.38 -7.24 -17.97
CA GLU A 204 3.57 -6.56 -18.99
C GLU A 204 3.37 -5.08 -18.68
N LEU A 205 3.36 -4.70 -17.39
CA LEU A 205 3.40 -3.30 -16.98
C LEU A 205 4.70 -2.62 -17.40
N MET A 206 5.83 -3.34 -17.44
CA MET A 206 7.12 -2.78 -17.86
C MET A 206 7.21 -2.47 -19.36
N LYS A 207 6.35 -3.06 -20.20
CA LYS A 207 6.30 -2.77 -21.65
C LYS A 207 5.65 -1.43 -22.02
N LEU A 208 5.30 -0.60 -21.02
CA LEU A 208 4.71 0.73 -21.14
C LEU A 208 5.46 1.73 -22.06
N ASN A 209 6.71 1.41 -22.44
CA ASN A 209 7.62 2.25 -23.22
C ASN A 209 7.78 1.84 -24.69
N GLU A 210 7.39 0.63 -25.13
CA GLU A 210 7.67 0.20 -26.51
C GLU A 210 6.62 0.69 -27.53
N ASP A 211 5.34 0.82 -27.13
CA ASP A 211 4.25 1.19 -28.04
C ASP A 211 4.21 2.68 -28.44
N ARG A 212 5.01 3.55 -27.82
CA ARG A 212 5.10 4.96 -28.26
C ARG A 212 6.00 5.16 -29.46
N THR A 213 6.94 4.26 -29.71
CA THR A 213 7.87 4.36 -30.85
C THR A 213 7.22 3.99 -32.18
N SER A 214 6.16 3.17 -32.17
CA SER A 214 5.44 2.73 -33.38
C SER A 214 4.34 3.69 -33.83
N LEU A 215 3.74 4.48 -32.92
CA LEU A 215 2.64 5.41 -33.22
C LEU A 215 3.09 6.84 -33.56
N LEU A 216 4.38 7.16 -33.44
CA LEU A 216 4.95 8.45 -33.89
C LEU A 216 5.59 8.35 -35.29
N LEU A 217 5.45 7.20 -35.97
CA LEU A 217 6.00 6.92 -37.30
C LEU A 217 4.93 6.75 -38.40
N ILE A 218 3.67 7.13 -38.14
CA ILE A 218 2.60 7.22 -39.14
C ILE A 218 2.00 8.63 -39.04
#